data_AF-A0A3N0BQW9-F1
#
_entry.id   AF-A0A3N0BQW9-F1
#
_cell.length_a   1.000
_cell.length_b   1.000
_cell.length_c   1.000
_cell.angle_alpha   90.00
_cell.angle_beta   90.00
_cell.angle_gamma   90.00
#
_symmetry.space_group_name_H-M   'P 1'
#
loop_
_entity.id
_entity.type
_entity.pdbx_description
1 polymer ?
#
loop_
_entity_poly.entity_id
_entity_poly.type
_entity_poly.pdbx_seq_one_letter_code
_entity_poly.pdbx_strand_id
1 'polypeptide(L)'
;MAELAVEHFGERVRPGKYGHRLVREMYALVNKTSSTRVRRELFSDELWASLAWAYEDEDRTRHSDEYCRRQREAALENFDLNMAFFAQIPQQSFEDALAEMLGKNKRLRPVTDLRSLDGDEGVYVLVLDDNRQAYVGQATDMRRRIKALWTGTKQFDRLLWGGVEESVLYIASFRALDTTRIFAARTINSDALETKLVNAFPPDFLLNRIGGGAVTGMRGLFIAAEMKRRKLTPYHRAPPARALRLSRNSHQSG
;
A
#
# COMPACT_ATOMS: atom_id res chain seq x y z
N MET A 1 20.50 -19.40 -2.05
CA MET A 1 21.39 -18.34 -1.52
C MET A 1 20.56 -17.51 -0.57
N ALA A 2 20.83 -17.54 0.74
CA ALA A 2 20.11 -16.67 1.68
C ALA A 2 20.51 -15.21 1.38
N GLU A 3 19.54 -14.37 1.01
CA GLU A 3 19.80 -12.93 0.84
C GLU A 3 20.33 -12.35 2.16
N LEU A 4 21.51 -11.76 2.09
CA LEU A 4 22.21 -11.20 3.25
C LEU A 4 21.49 -9.95 3.77
N ALA A 5 21.76 -9.62 5.03
CA ALA A 5 21.32 -8.37 5.61
C ALA A 5 21.95 -7.18 4.86
N VAL A 6 21.20 -6.09 4.70
CA VAL A 6 21.63 -4.86 4.01
C VAL A 6 21.51 -3.67 4.93
N GLU A 7 22.37 -2.68 4.77
CA GLU A 7 22.24 -1.39 5.45
C GLU A 7 21.31 -0.48 4.64
N HIS A 8 20.32 0.11 5.31
CA HIS A 8 19.35 0.99 4.69
C HIS A 8 18.88 2.05 5.70
N PHE A 9 19.08 3.34 5.39
CA PHE A 9 18.89 4.47 6.32
C PHE A 9 19.49 4.25 7.72
N GLY A 10 20.72 3.73 7.78
CA GLY A 10 21.42 3.45 9.05
C GLY A 10 20.86 2.26 9.86
N GLU A 11 19.93 1.50 9.28
CA GLU A 11 19.40 0.26 9.87
C GLU A 11 19.89 -0.97 9.11
N ARG A 12 20.24 -2.00 9.87
CA ARG A 12 20.49 -3.34 9.33
C ARG A 12 19.18 -4.07 9.07
N VAL A 13 18.79 -4.17 7.80
CA VAL A 13 17.55 -4.82 7.35
C VAL A 13 17.81 -6.26 6.92
N ARG A 14 16.89 -7.15 7.27
CA ARG A 14 16.87 -8.56 6.81
C ARG A 14 15.62 -8.79 5.95
N PRO A 15 15.68 -9.69 4.94
CA PRO A 15 14.58 -9.88 3.99
C PRO A 15 13.35 -10.56 4.62
N GLY A 16 13.56 -11.40 5.65
CA GLY A 16 12.49 -12.20 6.24
C GLY A 16 11.79 -13.10 5.21
N LYS A 17 10.49 -13.36 5.42
CA LYS A 17 9.66 -14.19 4.51
C LYS A 17 9.27 -13.46 3.21
N TYR A 18 9.32 -12.13 3.21
CA TYR A 18 8.72 -11.28 2.16
C TYR A 18 9.74 -10.58 1.27
N GLY A 19 11.04 -10.83 1.48
CA GLY A 19 12.12 -10.20 0.72
C GLY A 19 12.43 -8.77 1.17
N HIS A 20 13.45 -8.19 0.55
CA HIS A 20 13.86 -6.79 0.77
C HIS A 20 13.02 -5.76 0.02
N ARG A 21 12.28 -6.21 -1.01
CA ARG A 21 11.41 -5.43 -1.90
C ARG A 21 10.08 -6.13 -2.11
N LEU A 22 9.03 -5.36 -2.39
CA LEU A 22 7.74 -5.89 -2.76
C LEU A 22 7.81 -6.51 -4.15
N VAL A 23 7.63 -7.83 -4.20
CA VAL A 23 7.51 -8.60 -5.43
C VAL A 23 6.26 -9.45 -5.39
N ARG A 24 5.67 -9.72 -6.56
CA ARG A 24 4.39 -10.39 -6.71
C ARG A 24 4.38 -11.79 -6.08
N GLU A 25 5.47 -12.53 -6.25
CA GLU A 25 5.64 -13.91 -5.78
C GLU A 25 5.61 -14.00 -4.25
N MET A 26 6.09 -12.95 -3.58
CA MET A 26 6.14 -12.83 -2.13
C MET A 26 4.92 -12.08 -1.57
N TYR A 27 4.00 -11.60 -2.41
CA TYR A 27 2.77 -10.97 -1.97
C TYR A 27 1.66 -12.01 -1.71
N ALA A 28 0.68 -11.63 -0.88
CA ALA A 28 -0.50 -12.45 -0.54
C ALA A 28 -0.18 -13.90 -0.12
N LEU A 29 0.90 -14.10 0.65
CA LEU A 29 1.22 -15.41 1.23
C LEU A 29 0.08 -15.88 2.13
N VAL A 30 -0.44 -17.08 1.84
CA VAL A 30 -1.64 -17.60 2.51
C VAL A 30 -1.39 -17.71 4.01
N ASN A 31 -2.35 -17.22 4.77
CA ASN A 31 -2.46 -17.43 6.20
C ASN A 31 -3.93 -17.73 6.52
N LYS A 32 -4.19 -18.93 7.06
CA LYS A 32 -5.54 -19.35 7.41
C LYS A 32 -6.04 -18.74 8.71
N THR A 33 -5.19 -18.16 9.57
CA THR A 33 -5.66 -17.55 10.81
C THR A 33 -6.53 -16.33 10.51
N SER A 34 -7.77 -16.36 10.99
CA SER A 34 -8.67 -15.22 10.93
C SER A 34 -8.15 -14.07 11.79
N SER A 35 -8.05 -12.88 11.22
CA SER A 35 -7.67 -11.68 11.95
C SER A 35 -8.83 -10.99 12.65
N THR A 36 -10.05 -11.45 12.38
CA THR A 36 -11.28 -10.92 12.96
C THR A 36 -11.98 -12.00 13.76
N ARG A 37 -12.06 -11.83 15.07
CA ARG A 37 -12.94 -12.65 15.90
C ARG A 37 -14.36 -12.12 15.76
N VAL A 38 -15.15 -12.81 14.96
CA VAL A 38 -16.56 -12.48 14.77
C VAL A 38 -17.32 -13.01 15.98
N ARG A 39 -17.90 -12.10 16.78
CA ARG A 39 -18.73 -12.49 17.92
C ARG A 39 -20.07 -13.01 17.42
N ARG A 40 -20.43 -14.26 17.76
CA ARG A 40 -21.68 -14.91 17.31
C ARG A 40 -22.90 -14.06 17.63
N GLU A 41 -22.91 -13.46 18.81
CA GLU A 41 -24.00 -12.62 19.33
C GLU A 41 -24.33 -11.40 18.44
N LEU A 42 -23.41 -10.98 17.56
CA LEU A 42 -23.60 -9.81 16.69
C LEU A 42 -24.25 -10.16 15.34
N PHE A 43 -24.55 -11.43 15.08
CA PHE A 43 -24.97 -11.92 13.77
C PHE A 43 -26.27 -12.72 13.88
N SER A 44 -27.18 -12.51 12.92
CA SER A 44 -28.33 -13.39 12.75
C SER A 44 -27.88 -14.79 12.31
N ASP A 45 -28.72 -15.80 12.54
CA ASP A 45 -28.42 -17.19 12.17
C ASP A 45 -28.20 -17.33 10.65
N GLU A 46 -28.97 -16.59 9.85
CA GLU A 46 -28.83 -16.54 8.40
C GLU A 46 -27.49 -15.94 7.97
N LEU A 47 -27.09 -14.80 8.54
CA LEU A 47 -25.80 -14.18 8.23
C LEU A 47 -24.63 -15.01 8.76
N TRP A 48 -24.83 -15.73 9.86
CA TRP A 48 -23.87 -16.71 10.34
C TRP A 48 -23.74 -17.82 9.28
N ALA A 49 -24.81 -18.54 8.95
CA ALA A 49 -24.77 -19.64 8.00
C ALA A 49 -24.16 -19.24 6.63
N SER A 50 -24.47 -18.03 6.12
CA SER A 50 -23.95 -17.56 4.83
C SER A 50 -22.43 -17.35 4.78
N LEU A 51 -21.78 -17.21 5.94
CA LEU A 51 -20.32 -17.07 6.05
C LEU A 51 -19.61 -18.40 6.30
N ALA A 52 -20.33 -19.50 6.53
CA ALA A 52 -19.74 -20.78 6.94
C ALA A 52 -18.74 -21.34 5.92
N TRP A 53 -18.97 -21.14 4.62
CA TRP A 53 -18.06 -21.58 3.56
C TRP A 53 -16.64 -21.01 3.70
N ALA A 54 -16.49 -19.86 4.37
CA ALA A 54 -15.22 -19.16 4.48
C ALA A 54 -14.32 -19.69 5.61
N TYR A 55 -14.83 -20.58 6.48
CA TYR A 55 -14.14 -21.03 7.68
C TYR A 55 -14.07 -22.56 7.77
N GLU A 56 -13.04 -23.07 8.44
CA GLU A 56 -12.85 -24.50 8.72
C GLU A 56 -13.56 -24.94 10.02
N ASP A 57 -13.82 -23.99 10.91
CA ASP A 57 -14.33 -24.22 12.26
C ASP A 57 -15.53 -23.31 12.58
N GLU A 58 -16.35 -23.75 13.54
CA GLU A 58 -17.55 -23.01 13.97
C GLU A 58 -17.21 -21.69 14.64
N ASP A 59 -16.07 -21.62 15.34
CA ASP A 59 -15.57 -20.44 16.05
C ASP A 59 -14.98 -19.37 15.11
N ARG A 60 -14.87 -19.67 13.81
CA ARG A 60 -14.33 -18.81 12.75
C ARG A 60 -12.92 -18.32 13.01
N THR A 61 -12.11 -19.16 13.64
CA THR A 61 -10.71 -18.85 13.95
C THR A 61 -9.79 -19.15 12.77
N ARG A 62 -10.22 -20.03 11.87
CA ARG A 62 -9.45 -20.46 10.69
C ARG A 62 -10.29 -20.39 9.42
N HIS A 63 -9.69 -19.82 8.38
CA HIS A 63 -10.24 -19.72 7.03
C HIS A 63 -10.11 -21.03 6.26
N SER A 64 -11.14 -21.34 5.46
CA SER A 64 -11.17 -22.51 4.58
C SER A 64 -10.18 -22.37 3.41
N ASP A 65 -9.80 -23.50 2.80
CA ASP A 65 -8.94 -23.51 1.60
C ASP A 65 -9.57 -22.74 0.44
N GLU A 66 -10.88 -22.87 0.24
CA GLU A 66 -11.59 -22.18 -0.85
C GLU A 66 -11.61 -20.66 -0.62
N TYR A 67 -11.81 -20.20 0.62
CA TYR A 67 -11.66 -18.78 0.94
C TYR A 67 -10.24 -18.30 0.67
N CYS A 68 -9.24 -19.02 1.17
CA CYS A 68 -7.85 -18.64 0.97
C CYS A 68 -7.45 -18.58 -0.51
N ARG A 69 -7.95 -19.51 -1.34
CA ARG A 69 -7.75 -19.48 -2.78
C ARG A 69 -8.34 -18.22 -3.42
N ARG A 70 -9.62 -17.92 -3.17
CA ARG A 70 -10.30 -16.73 -3.71
C ARG A 70 -9.68 -15.43 -3.23
N GLN A 71 -9.38 -15.34 -1.94
CA GLN A 71 -8.75 -14.16 -1.34
C GLN A 71 -7.36 -13.89 -1.92
N ARG A 72 -6.56 -14.94 -2.14
CA ARG A 72 -5.23 -14.80 -2.75
C ARG A 72 -5.34 -14.37 -4.21
N GLU A 73 -6.24 -14.97 -4.97
CA GLU A 73 -6.51 -14.63 -6.37
C GLU A 73 -6.89 -13.14 -6.49
N ALA A 74 -7.88 -12.70 -5.74
CA ALA A 74 -8.33 -11.31 -5.69
C ALA A 74 -7.23 -10.33 -5.22
N ALA A 75 -6.43 -10.72 -4.23
CA ALA A 75 -5.32 -9.90 -3.75
C ALA A 75 -4.22 -9.75 -4.81
N LEU A 76 -3.87 -10.83 -5.52
CA LEU A 76 -2.87 -10.78 -6.60
C LEU A 76 -3.38 -9.98 -7.81
N GLU A 77 -4.66 -10.06 -8.14
CA GLU A 77 -5.26 -9.20 -9.16
C GLU A 77 -5.20 -7.71 -8.75
N ASN A 78 -5.56 -7.39 -7.50
CA ASN A 78 -5.43 -6.02 -6.98
C ASN A 78 -3.98 -5.52 -7.00
N PHE A 79 -3.01 -6.40 -6.72
CA PHE A 79 -1.59 -6.09 -6.83
C PHE A 79 -1.22 -5.72 -8.27
N ASP A 80 -1.59 -6.55 -9.24
CA ASP A 80 -1.27 -6.34 -10.66
C ASP A 80 -1.89 -5.04 -11.18
N LEU A 81 -3.15 -4.76 -10.79
CA LEU A 81 -3.84 -3.51 -11.09
C LEU A 81 -3.15 -2.28 -10.50
N ASN A 82 -2.69 -2.35 -9.24
CA ASN A 82 -1.94 -1.25 -8.62
C ASN A 82 -0.58 -1.04 -9.30
N MET A 83 0.15 -2.12 -9.64
CA MET A 83 1.42 -2.00 -10.36
C MET A 83 1.23 -1.38 -11.75
N ALA A 84 0.18 -1.78 -12.47
CA ALA A 84 -0.19 -1.20 -13.75
C ALA A 84 -0.56 0.29 -13.63
N PHE A 85 -1.26 0.67 -12.56
CA PHE A 85 -1.57 2.06 -12.26
C PHE A 85 -0.29 2.88 -11.98
N PHE A 86 0.61 2.38 -11.12
CA PHE A 86 1.89 3.04 -10.82
C PHE A 86 2.74 3.29 -12.06
N ALA A 87 2.81 2.31 -12.96
CA ALA A 87 3.55 2.41 -14.21
C ALA A 87 3.05 3.54 -15.13
N GLN A 88 1.78 3.94 -15.02
CA GLN A 88 1.18 5.00 -15.82
C GLN A 88 1.40 6.41 -15.26
N ILE A 89 1.77 6.55 -13.98
CA ILE A 89 2.01 7.86 -13.36
C ILE A 89 3.23 8.53 -14.00
N PRO A 90 3.14 9.75 -14.54
CA PRO A 90 4.32 10.46 -15.02
C PRO A 90 5.27 10.79 -13.87
N GLN A 91 6.56 10.46 -14.01
CA GLN A 91 7.56 10.71 -12.97
C GLN A 91 7.62 12.20 -12.60
N GLN A 92 7.62 13.10 -13.58
CA GLN A 92 7.69 14.54 -13.33
C GLN A 92 6.49 15.03 -12.51
N SER A 93 5.28 14.54 -12.78
CA SER A 93 4.08 14.91 -12.02
C SER A 93 4.17 14.51 -10.55
N PHE A 94 4.78 13.35 -10.27
CA PHE A 94 5.05 12.92 -8.90
C PHE A 94 6.09 13.79 -8.20
N GLU A 95 7.22 14.08 -8.88
CA GLU A 95 8.27 14.94 -8.33
C GLU A 95 7.79 16.37 -8.07
N ASP A 96 7.00 16.94 -8.98
CA ASP A 96 6.43 18.29 -8.83
C ASP A 96 5.51 18.35 -7.61
N ALA A 97 4.64 17.36 -7.43
CA ALA A 97 3.77 17.27 -6.27
C ALA A 97 4.55 17.12 -4.95
N LEU A 98 5.62 16.29 -4.96
CA LEU A 98 6.50 16.14 -3.80
C LEU A 98 7.24 17.45 -3.48
N ALA A 99 7.80 18.11 -4.49
CA ALA A 99 8.50 19.37 -4.35
C ALA A 99 7.56 20.47 -3.82
N GLU A 100 6.32 20.54 -4.31
CA GLU A 100 5.31 21.47 -3.81
C GLU A 100 4.97 21.21 -2.33
N MET A 101 4.74 19.94 -1.97
CA MET A 101 4.43 19.56 -0.58
C MET A 101 5.56 19.92 0.38
N LEU A 102 6.80 19.58 0.04
CA LEU A 102 8.00 19.92 0.83
C LEU A 102 8.23 21.44 0.83
N GLY A 103 7.94 22.10 -0.29
CA GLY A 103 8.01 23.54 -0.48
C GLY A 103 7.13 24.30 0.51
N LYS A 104 5.89 23.83 0.72
CA LYS A 104 4.91 24.39 1.66
C LYS A 104 5.12 23.97 3.11
N ASN A 105 5.95 22.95 3.38
CA ASN A 105 6.14 22.37 4.70
C ASN A 105 7.62 22.23 5.06
N LYS A 106 8.32 23.37 5.23
CA LYS A 106 9.77 23.45 5.45
C LYS A 106 10.32 22.71 6.67
N ARG A 107 9.46 22.26 7.59
CA ARG A 107 9.84 21.43 8.75
C ARG A 107 10.08 19.97 8.37
N LEU A 108 9.54 19.50 7.24
CA LEU A 108 9.87 18.19 6.68
C LEU A 108 11.31 18.23 6.16
N ARG A 109 12.22 17.59 6.89
CA ARG A 109 13.63 17.49 6.53
C ARG A 109 13.96 16.10 6.02
N PRO A 110 14.87 15.97 5.03
CA PRO A 110 15.36 14.66 4.61
C PRO A 110 15.96 13.90 5.79
N VAL A 111 15.71 12.59 5.82
CA VAL A 111 16.28 11.67 6.81
C VAL A 111 17.15 10.67 6.06
N THR A 112 18.44 10.66 6.37
CA THR A 112 19.41 9.71 5.80
C THR A 112 19.77 8.58 6.78
N ASP A 113 19.43 8.75 8.06
CA ASP A 113 19.68 7.80 9.14
C ASP A 113 18.50 7.80 10.12
N LEU A 114 17.83 6.66 10.27
CA LEU A 114 16.67 6.54 11.16
C LEU A 114 17.02 6.68 12.64
N ARG A 115 18.28 6.51 13.04
CA ARG A 115 18.75 6.79 14.41
C ARG A 115 18.56 8.25 14.81
N SER A 116 18.50 9.16 13.82
CA SER A 116 18.20 10.57 14.08
C SER A 116 16.76 10.83 14.55
N LEU A 117 15.87 9.84 14.45
CA LEU A 117 14.46 9.92 14.85
C LEU A 117 14.15 9.05 16.09
N ASP A 118 15.18 8.56 16.79
CA ASP A 118 15.02 7.61 17.89
C ASP A 118 14.28 8.27 19.07
N GLY A 119 13.10 7.74 19.41
CA GLY A 119 12.25 8.30 20.47
C GLY A 119 11.58 9.63 20.13
N ASP A 120 11.71 10.13 18.90
CA ASP A 120 11.12 11.39 18.47
C ASP A 120 9.67 11.20 18.01
N GLU A 121 8.78 12.06 18.53
CA GLU A 121 7.41 12.21 18.05
C GLU A 121 7.35 13.13 16.81
N GLY A 122 6.51 12.76 15.86
CA GLY A 122 6.18 13.63 14.75
C GLY A 122 5.52 12.94 13.57
N VAL A 123 5.72 13.54 12.40
CA VAL A 123 5.17 13.09 11.11
C VAL A 123 6.32 12.76 10.16
N TYR A 124 6.16 11.68 9.41
CA TYR A 124 7.09 11.24 8.38
C TYR A 124 6.38 11.01 7.05
N VAL A 125 7.13 11.14 5.96
CA VAL A 125 6.75 10.82 4.60
C VAL A 125 7.72 9.77 4.09
N LEU A 126 7.22 8.57 3.80
CA LEU A 126 7.97 7.54 3.09
C LEU A 126 7.71 7.72 1.60
N VAL A 127 8.77 7.79 0.81
CA VAL A 127 8.70 7.93 -0.64
C VAL A 127 9.22 6.66 -1.30
N LEU A 128 8.46 6.16 -2.28
CA LEU A 128 8.73 4.95 -3.02
C LEU A 128 8.86 5.32 -4.51
N ASP A 129 10.06 5.71 -4.92
CA ASP A 129 10.31 6.31 -6.24
C ASP A 129 9.97 5.35 -7.39
N ASP A 130 10.31 4.08 -7.24
CA ASP A 130 10.05 3.04 -8.25
C ASP A 130 8.54 2.88 -8.54
N ASN A 131 7.68 3.19 -7.55
CA ASN A 131 6.23 3.14 -7.69
C ASN A 131 5.59 4.53 -7.86
N ARG A 132 6.36 5.62 -7.71
CA ARG A 132 5.86 7.01 -7.72
C ARG A 132 4.75 7.21 -6.69
N GLN A 133 5.00 6.70 -5.49
CA GLN A 133 4.06 6.71 -4.37
C GLN A 133 4.71 7.29 -3.12
N ALA A 134 3.87 7.86 -2.26
CA ALA A 134 4.24 8.30 -0.95
C ALA A 134 3.26 7.76 0.11
N TYR A 135 3.72 7.67 1.34
CA TYR A 135 2.89 7.40 2.50
C TYR A 135 3.22 8.42 3.58
N VAL A 136 2.19 9.08 4.10
CA VAL A 136 2.32 9.99 5.24
C VAL A 136 1.87 9.25 6.48
N GLY A 137 2.68 9.28 7.54
CA GLY A 137 2.34 8.68 8.81
C GLY A 137 2.80 9.54 9.97
N GLN A 138 2.22 9.30 11.14
CA GLN A 138 2.67 9.87 12.41
C GLN A 138 3.03 8.80 13.43
N ALA A 139 3.81 9.18 14.44
CA ALA A 139 4.11 8.33 15.60
C ALA A 139 4.67 9.15 16.76
N THR A 140 4.51 8.63 17.97
CA THR A 140 5.27 9.04 19.17
C THR A 140 6.72 8.57 19.16
N ASP A 141 7.05 7.61 18.30
CA ASP A 141 8.40 7.14 18.02
C ASP A 141 8.46 6.78 16.52
N MET A 142 8.94 7.73 15.72
CA MET A 142 8.96 7.63 14.26
C MET A 142 9.87 6.49 13.79
N ARG A 143 11.06 6.34 14.37
CA ARG A 143 11.99 5.26 14.00
C ARG A 143 11.35 3.89 14.18
N ARG A 144 10.79 3.62 15.36
CA ARG A 144 10.14 2.34 15.65
C ARG A 144 8.95 2.11 14.72
N ARG A 145 8.16 3.15 14.43
CA ARG A 145 6.99 3.02 13.55
C ARG A 145 7.38 2.70 12.11
N ILE A 146 8.37 3.39 11.55
CA ILE A 146 8.86 3.15 10.19
C ILE A 146 9.40 1.71 10.08
N LYS A 147 10.22 1.26 11.03
CA LYS A 147 10.70 -0.12 11.07
C LYS A 147 9.56 -1.14 11.15
N ALA A 148 8.53 -0.85 11.95
CA ALA A 148 7.35 -1.71 12.04
C ALA A 148 6.57 -1.78 10.72
N LEU A 149 6.58 -0.73 9.88
CA LEU A 149 6.01 -0.79 8.53
C LEU A 149 6.86 -1.67 7.61
N TRP A 150 8.19 -1.51 7.63
CA TRP A 150 9.10 -2.31 6.79
C TRP A 150 9.05 -3.81 7.09
N THR A 151 8.99 -4.17 8.37
CA THR A 151 8.96 -5.59 8.79
C THR A 151 7.55 -6.14 8.94
N GLY A 152 6.55 -5.27 8.99
CA GLY A 152 5.16 -5.64 9.18
C GLY A 152 4.55 -6.29 7.94
N THR A 153 3.40 -6.91 8.13
CA THR A 153 2.56 -7.40 7.03
C THR A 153 1.11 -7.21 7.43
N LYS A 154 0.27 -6.79 6.48
CA LYS A 154 -1.18 -6.78 6.71
C LYS A 154 -1.68 -8.21 6.84
N GLN A 155 -2.70 -8.42 7.67
CA GLN A 155 -3.35 -9.72 7.75
C GLN A 155 -3.91 -10.12 6.38
N PHE A 156 -3.78 -11.40 6.03
CA PHE A 156 -4.08 -11.93 4.70
C PHE A 156 -5.54 -11.65 4.28
N ASP A 157 -6.47 -11.87 5.20
CA ASP A 157 -7.91 -11.58 5.06
C ASP A 157 -8.27 -10.09 5.10
N ARG A 158 -7.27 -9.20 5.23
CA ARG A 158 -7.43 -7.73 5.26
C ARG A 158 -6.55 -7.00 4.24
N LEU A 159 -5.99 -7.73 3.28
CA LEU A 159 -5.20 -7.16 2.19
C LEU A 159 -6.05 -6.22 1.34
N LEU A 160 -7.28 -6.64 1.04
CA LEU A 160 -8.28 -5.85 0.33
C LEU A 160 -9.11 -5.01 1.30
N TRP A 161 -9.42 -3.78 0.91
CA TRP A 161 -10.45 -2.96 1.55
C TRP A 161 -11.31 -2.32 0.46
N GLY A 162 -12.56 -2.78 0.36
CA GLY A 162 -13.41 -2.54 -0.81
C GLY A 162 -13.20 -3.61 -1.89
N GLY A 163 -13.52 -3.27 -3.13
CA GLY A 163 -13.34 -4.14 -4.29
C GLY A 163 -11.89 -4.24 -4.80
N VAL A 164 -11.64 -5.25 -5.62
CA VAL A 164 -10.33 -5.53 -6.24
C VAL A 164 -9.85 -4.35 -7.11
N GLU A 165 -10.76 -3.68 -7.82
CA GLU A 165 -10.44 -2.57 -8.73
C GLU A 165 -10.29 -1.21 -8.02
N GLU A 166 -10.49 -1.15 -6.71
CA GLU A 166 -10.47 0.11 -5.96
C GLU A 166 -9.59 0.12 -4.72
N SER A 167 -9.22 -1.06 -4.21
CA SER A 167 -8.41 -1.20 -3.01
C SER A 167 -6.99 -0.66 -3.21
N VAL A 168 -6.60 0.29 -2.36
CA VAL A 168 -5.24 0.82 -2.29
C VAL A 168 -4.34 -0.17 -1.55
N LEU A 169 -3.17 -0.50 -2.12
CA LEU A 169 -2.18 -1.35 -1.45
C LEU A 169 -1.78 -0.75 -0.11
N TYR A 170 -1.75 -1.58 0.93
CA TYR A 170 -1.33 -1.15 2.25
C TYR A 170 0.18 -0.88 2.29
N ILE A 171 0.61 0.23 2.91
CA ILE A 171 2.03 0.60 3.00
C ILE A 171 2.93 -0.51 3.57
N ALA A 172 2.47 -1.27 4.57
CA ALA A 172 3.27 -2.39 5.10
C ALA A 172 3.26 -3.64 4.19
N SER A 173 2.79 -3.53 2.95
CA SER A 173 3.04 -4.49 1.87
C SER A 173 4.40 -4.21 1.22
N PHE A 174 4.79 -2.94 1.17
CA PHE A 174 6.11 -2.51 0.73
C PHE A 174 7.15 -2.81 1.81
N ARG A 175 8.34 -3.17 1.37
CA ARG A 175 9.48 -3.55 2.19
C ARG A 175 10.42 -2.36 2.37
N ALA A 176 11.48 -2.57 3.15
CA ALA A 176 12.43 -1.51 3.44
C ALA A 176 13.00 -0.87 2.18
N LEU A 177 13.51 -1.65 1.23
CA LEU A 177 14.20 -1.11 0.07
C LEU A 177 13.27 -0.52 -1.00
N ASP A 178 11.95 -0.67 -0.84
CA ASP A 178 10.99 0.08 -1.67
C ASP A 178 10.92 1.55 -1.21
N THR A 179 11.30 1.85 0.04
CA THR A 179 11.45 3.22 0.52
C THR A 179 12.78 3.79 0.03
N THR A 180 12.74 4.81 -0.80
CA THR A 180 13.94 5.40 -1.42
C THR A 180 14.28 6.76 -0.82
N ARG A 181 13.29 7.49 -0.30
CA ARG A 181 13.49 8.76 0.42
C ARG A 181 12.59 8.81 1.65
N ILE A 182 13.08 9.45 2.72
CA ILE A 182 12.30 9.71 3.93
C ILE A 182 12.41 11.20 4.24
N PHE A 183 11.27 11.81 4.57
CA PHE A 183 11.21 13.15 5.13
C PHE A 183 10.50 13.10 6.47
N ALA A 184 10.96 13.84 7.47
CA ALA A 184 10.32 13.86 8.79
C ALA A 184 10.29 15.27 9.39
N ALA A 185 9.28 15.51 10.23
CA ALA A 185 9.13 16.73 11.01
C ALA A 185 8.78 16.35 12.45
N ARG A 186 9.64 16.71 13.40
CA ARG A 186 9.34 16.60 14.84
C ARG A 186 8.24 17.59 15.20
N THR A 187 7.21 17.12 15.89
CA THR A 187 6.08 17.94 16.32
C THR A 187 5.27 17.20 17.38
N ILE A 188 4.68 17.95 18.32
CA ILE A 188 3.70 17.42 19.28
C ILE A 188 2.25 17.52 18.76
N ASN A 189 2.05 18.21 17.63
CA ASN A 189 0.76 18.33 16.96
C ASN A 189 0.75 17.49 15.67
N SER A 190 1.03 16.20 15.85
CA SER A 190 1.22 15.25 14.75
C SER A 190 -0.07 15.04 13.95
N ASP A 191 -1.23 15.02 14.62
CA ASP A 191 -2.53 14.82 14.00
C ASP A 191 -2.86 15.89 12.95
N ALA A 192 -2.71 17.18 13.34
CA ALA A 192 -3.04 18.28 12.45
C ALA A 192 -2.07 18.35 11.26
N LEU A 193 -0.79 18.07 11.49
CA LEU A 193 0.21 18.06 10.43
C LEU A 193 -0.01 16.89 9.47
N GLU A 194 -0.22 15.67 9.95
CA GLU A 194 -0.50 14.50 9.11
C GLU A 194 -1.77 14.74 8.27
N THR A 195 -2.85 15.23 8.89
CA THR A 195 -4.10 15.58 8.19
C THR A 195 -3.86 16.59 7.07
N LYS A 196 -3.13 17.67 7.36
CA LYS A 196 -2.78 18.69 6.37
C LYS A 196 -2.01 18.09 5.20
N LEU A 197 -1.00 17.27 5.45
CA LEU A 197 -0.17 16.66 4.41
C LEU A 197 -0.97 15.66 3.56
N VAL A 198 -1.76 14.79 4.20
CA VAL A 198 -2.58 13.79 3.51
C VAL A 198 -3.66 14.42 2.63
N ASN A 199 -4.19 15.59 3.02
CA ASN A 199 -5.20 16.31 2.25
C ASN A 199 -4.60 17.18 1.14
N ALA A 200 -3.37 17.66 1.31
CA ALA A 200 -2.70 18.51 0.33
C ALA A 200 -2.02 17.71 -0.80
N PHE A 201 -1.64 16.45 -0.56
CA PHE A 201 -0.98 15.63 -1.57
C PHE A 201 -2.01 15.01 -2.54
N PRO A 202 -1.72 14.97 -3.86
CA PRO A 202 -2.59 14.31 -4.81
C PRO A 202 -2.88 12.85 -4.42
N PRO A 203 -4.15 12.42 -4.39
CA PRO A 203 -4.52 11.11 -3.85
C PRO A 203 -3.94 9.93 -4.66
N ASP A 204 -3.74 10.12 -5.96
CA ASP A 204 -3.15 9.12 -6.87
C ASP A 204 -1.69 8.78 -6.51
N PHE A 205 -1.03 9.66 -5.76
CA PHE A 205 0.34 9.49 -5.30
C PHE A 205 0.45 9.03 -3.84
N LEU A 206 -0.68 8.77 -3.14
CA LEU A 206 -0.70 8.34 -1.74
C LEU A 206 -1.12 6.90 -1.53
N LEU A 207 -0.40 6.19 -0.66
CA LEU A 207 -0.76 4.86 -0.13
C LEU A 207 -1.59 4.93 1.16
N ASN A 208 -1.89 6.12 1.68
CA ASN A 208 -2.82 6.29 2.79
C ASN A 208 -4.20 5.77 2.38
N ARG A 209 -4.76 4.81 3.14
CA ARG A 209 -6.08 4.22 2.85
C ARG A 209 -7.25 4.98 3.50
N ILE A 210 -6.94 5.97 4.35
CA ILE A 210 -7.86 6.85 5.07
C ILE A 210 -7.24 8.26 5.16
N GLY A 211 -7.99 9.24 5.68
CA GLY A 211 -7.45 10.55 6.02
C GLY A 211 -6.40 10.51 7.13
N GLY A 212 -5.62 11.58 7.29
CA GLY A 212 -4.65 11.71 8.39
C GLY A 212 -5.32 11.96 9.75
N GLY A 213 -4.52 11.97 10.82
CA GLY A 213 -4.96 12.23 12.19
C GLY A 213 -5.44 10.98 12.94
N ALA A 214 -5.65 11.12 14.25
CA ALA A 214 -6.09 10.04 15.13
C ALA A 214 -7.48 9.49 14.77
N VAL A 215 -7.61 8.17 14.81
CA VAL A 215 -8.87 7.45 14.55
C VAL A 215 -9.48 7.05 15.89
N THR A 216 -10.26 7.95 16.49
CA THR A 216 -10.90 7.76 17.80
C THR A 216 -12.39 8.15 17.76
N GLY A 217 -13.16 7.68 18.75
CA GLY A 217 -14.58 8.03 18.91
C GLY A 217 -15.42 7.78 17.65
N MET A 218 -16.23 8.77 17.26
CA MET A 218 -17.11 8.71 16.08
C MET A 218 -16.35 8.45 14.77
N ARG A 219 -15.13 8.96 14.64
CA ARG A 219 -14.30 8.71 13.46
C ARG A 219 -13.95 7.23 13.32
N GLY A 220 -13.69 6.55 14.44
CA GLY A 220 -13.47 5.11 14.47
C GLY A 220 -14.72 4.33 14.04
N LEU A 221 -15.90 4.74 14.50
CA LEU A 221 -17.17 4.09 14.15
C LEU A 221 -17.50 4.18 12.65
N PHE A 222 -17.15 5.30 12.01
CA PHE A 222 -17.44 5.57 10.60
C PHE A 222 -16.22 5.50 9.69
N ILE A 223 -15.14 4.83 10.11
CA ILE A 223 -13.87 4.82 9.37
C ILE A 223 -13.99 4.25 7.95
N ALA A 224 -14.96 3.36 7.71
CA ALA A 224 -15.25 2.82 6.38
C ALA A 224 -15.70 3.89 5.38
N ALA A 225 -16.31 4.99 5.84
CA ALA A 225 -16.71 6.11 4.99
C ALA A 225 -15.52 6.99 4.55
N GLU A 226 -14.41 6.96 5.27
CA GLU A 226 -13.16 7.66 4.91
C GLU A 226 -12.24 6.84 3.99
N MET A 227 -12.66 5.62 3.63
CA MET A 227 -11.84 4.73 2.82
C MET A 227 -11.51 5.39 1.48
N LYS A 228 -10.21 5.63 1.26
CA LYS A 228 -9.70 6.08 -0.03
C LYS A 228 -9.74 4.93 -1.02
N ARG A 229 -10.27 5.23 -2.20
CA ARG A 229 -10.44 4.30 -3.33
C ARG A 229 -9.64 4.81 -4.52
N ARG A 230 -9.21 3.90 -5.37
CA ARG A 230 -8.66 4.22 -6.70
C ARG A 230 -9.58 3.73 -7.79
N LYS A 231 -9.40 4.28 -8.98
CA LYS A 231 -9.99 3.72 -10.19
C LYS A 231 -8.90 2.92 -10.89
N LEU A 232 -8.73 1.66 -10.50
CA LEU A 232 -7.73 0.79 -11.10
C LEU A 232 -8.34 0.12 -12.33
N THR A 233 -7.71 0.29 -13.48
CA THR A 233 -8.12 -0.38 -14.72
C THR A 233 -6.96 -1.21 -15.26
N PRO A 234 -7.23 -2.38 -15.86
CA PRO A 234 -6.20 -3.14 -16.55
C PRO A 234 -5.53 -2.28 -17.62
N TYR A 235 -4.20 -2.24 -17.64
CA TYR A 235 -3.47 -1.52 -18.67
C TYR A 235 -3.69 -2.20 -20.02
N HIS A 236 -4.51 -1.60 -20.88
CA HIS A 236 -4.56 -1.94 -22.29
C HIS A 236 -3.39 -1.23 -22.98
N ARG A 237 -2.26 -1.93 -23.15
CA ARG A 237 -1.23 -1.46 -24.06
C ARG A 237 -1.88 -1.40 -25.44
N ALA A 238 -2.11 -0.19 -25.97
CA ALA A 238 -2.48 -0.05 -27.38
C ALA A 238 -1.44 -0.85 -28.18
N PRO A 239 -1.86 -1.76 -29.09
CA PRO A 239 -0.90 -2.46 -29.92
C PRO A 239 -0.04 -1.40 -30.63
N PRO A 240 1.28 -1.57 -30.71
CA PRO A 240 2.13 -0.64 -31.44
C PRO A 240 1.52 -0.47 -32.83
N ALA A 241 1.33 0.78 -33.26
CA ALA A 241 0.80 1.10 -34.57
C ALA A 241 1.62 0.33 -35.60
N ARG A 242 1.06 -0.79 -36.07
CA ARG A 242 1.69 -1.61 -37.09
C ARG A 242 1.79 -0.68 -38.28
N ALA A 243 3.01 -0.36 -38.68
CA ALA A 243 3.28 0.47 -39.83
C ALA A 243 2.45 -0.05 -41.01
N LEU A 244 1.40 0.68 -41.36
CA LEU A 244 0.73 0.60 -42.66
C LEU A 244 1.72 1.18 -43.68
N ARG A 245 2.85 0.49 -43.87
CA ARG A 245 3.71 0.68 -45.03
C ARG A 245 3.17 -0.25 -46.11
N LEU A 246 2.35 0.37 -46.96
CA LEU A 246 2.43 0.29 -48.42
C LEU A 246 2.62 -1.13 -48.99
N SER A 247 1.51 -1.82 -49.27
CA SER A 247 1.44 -2.66 -50.47
C SER A 247 0.88 -1.83 -51.62
N ARG A 248 1.71 -0.92 -52.14
CA ARG A 248 1.60 -0.49 -53.54
C ARG A 248 2.85 -1.00 -54.25
N ASN A 249 2.61 -1.81 -55.28
CA ASN A 249 3.49 -2.20 -56.40
C ASN A 249 3.93 -3.66 -56.45
N SER A 250 3.10 -4.45 -57.13
CA SER A 250 3.43 -5.57 -58.04
C SER A 250 2.06 -6.11 -58.49
N HIS A 251 1.60 -6.07 -59.74
CA HIS A 251 2.25 -6.35 -61.01
C HIS A 251 1.33 -5.98 -62.20
N GLN A 252 1.99 -5.53 -63.28
CA GLN A 252 1.87 -5.96 -64.70
C GLN A 252 0.54 -5.75 -65.44
N SER A 253 0.52 -5.00 -66.55
CA SER A 253 1.02 -5.37 -67.90
C SER A 253 0.23 -6.53 -68.49
N GLY A 254 -0.76 -6.17 -69.31
CA GLY A 254 -1.52 -6.97 -70.26
C GLY A 254 -2.30 -6.01 -71.13
#